data_AF-A0AAU9WYY7-F1
#
_entry.id   AF-A0AAU9WYY7-F1
#
_cell.length_a   1.000
_cell.length_b   1.000
_cell.length_c   1.000
_cell.angle_alpha   90.00
_cell.angle_beta   90.00
_cell.angle_gamma   90.00
#
_symmetry.space_group_name_H-M   'P 1'
#
loop_
_entity.id
_entity.type
_entity.pdbx_description
1 polymer ?
#
loop_
_entity_poly.entity_id
_entity_poly.type
_entity_poly.pdbx_seq_one_letter_code
_entity_poly.pdbx_strand_id
1 'polypeptide(L)'
;MNYFGLLPEELIQKFALLKRNCFASVFEKYFDYQQAGSGGKTQAVINYREDESMYVQATDDRVTVVFSTVFRDDDDVIIGKVFMQVQFRLAL
;
A
#
# COMPACT_ATOMS: atom_id res chain seq x y z
N MET A 1 -5.10 -0.42 -36.76
CA MET A 1 -5.34 -1.86 -36.57
C MET A 1 -5.15 -2.13 -35.08
N ASN A 2 -6.24 -2.29 -34.32
CA ASN A 2 -6.19 -2.48 -32.85
C ASN A 2 -6.00 -3.97 -32.56
N TYR A 3 -4.77 -4.38 -32.25
CA TYR A 3 -4.42 -5.79 -31.98
C TYR A 3 -5.01 -6.34 -30.66
N PHE A 4 -5.63 -5.47 -29.83
CA PHE A 4 -6.06 -5.82 -28.46
C PHE A 4 -7.38 -5.17 -28.00
N GLY A 5 -8.13 -4.52 -28.89
CA GLY A 5 -9.40 -3.87 -28.54
C GLY A 5 -9.30 -2.63 -27.64
N LEU A 6 -8.09 -2.11 -27.38
CA LEU A 6 -7.83 -0.92 -26.56
C LEU A 6 -7.27 0.22 -27.41
N LEU A 7 -7.54 1.47 -27.02
CA LEU A 7 -6.86 2.63 -27.61
C LEU A 7 -5.38 2.63 -27.17
N PRO A 8 -4.43 3.08 -28.02
CA PRO A 8 -3.00 3.12 -27.67
C PRO A 8 -2.71 3.80 -26.32
N GLU A 9 -3.43 4.89 -26.01
CA GLU A 9 -3.30 5.62 -24.75
C GLU A 9 -3.69 4.78 -23.52
N GLU A 10 -4.75 3.99 -23.62
CA GLU A 10 -5.22 3.12 -22.52
C GLU A 10 -4.20 2.02 -22.23
N LEU A 11 -3.56 1.50 -23.27
CA LEU A 11 -2.52 0.50 -23.13
C LEU A 11 -1.28 1.11 -22.44
N ILE A 12 -0.83 2.28 -22.89
CA ILE A 12 0.29 3.01 -22.29
C ILE A 12 0.00 3.27 -20.80
N GLN A 13 -1.20 3.71 -20.47
CA GLN A 13 -1.58 3.99 -19.09
C GLN A 13 -1.59 2.73 -18.21
N LYS A 14 -2.10 1.59 -18.73
CA LYS A 14 -2.05 0.31 -18.00
C LYS A 14 -0.62 -0.14 -17.72
N PHE A 15 0.28 0.03 -18.69
CA PHE A 15 1.70 -0.27 -18.51
C PHE A 15 2.37 0.68 -17.51
N ALA A 16 2.06 1.98 -17.54
CA ALA A 16 2.58 2.96 -16.59
C ALA A 16 2.21 2.62 -15.13
N LEU A 17 1.08 1.95 -14.92
CA LEU A 17 0.60 1.53 -13.60
C LEU A 17 1.09 0.15 -13.15
N LEU A 18 2.03 -0.49 -13.87
CA LEU A 18 2.46 -1.86 -13.59
C LEU A 18 2.87 -2.07 -12.12
N LYS A 19 3.74 -1.20 -11.58
CA LYS A 19 4.16 -1.30 -10.17
C LYS A 19 2.96 -1.22 -9.21
N ARG A 20 2.04 -0.27 -9.45
CA ARG A 20 0.82 -0.10 -8.63
C ARG A 20 -0.03 -1.37 -8.67
N ASN A 21 -0.22 -1.94 -9.86
CA ASN A 21 -1.06 -3.11 -10.06
C ASN A 21 -0.47 -4.36 -9.39
N CYS A 22 0.85 -4.56 -9.43
CA CYS A 22 1.50 -5.65 -8.70
C CYS A 22 1.26 -5.53 -7.19
N PHE A 23 1.44 -4.32 -6.63
CA PHE A 23 1.21 -4.07 -5.21
C PHE A 23 -0.27 -4.09 -4.81
N ALA A 24 -1.20 -3.76 -5.70
CA ALA A 24 -2.64 -3.76 -5.41
C ALA A 24 -3.17 -5.12 -4.96
N SER A 25 -2.58 -6.22 -5.46
CA SER A 25 -3.01 -7.59 -5.19
C SER A 25 -3.09 -7.94 -3.69
N VAL A 26 -2.18 -7.43 -2.86
CA VAL A 26 -2.25 -7.69 -1.41
C VAL A 26 -3.40 -6.92 -0.78
N PHE A 27 -3.66 -5.69 -1.19
CA PHE A 27 -4.74 -4.90 -0.63
C PHE A 27 -6.10 -5.50 -0.97
N GLU A 28 -6.31 -5.86 -2.24
CA GLU A 28 -7.55 -6.52 -2.69
C GLU A 28 -7.83 -7.78 -1.88
N LYS A 29 -6.83 -8.65 -1.69
CA LYS A 29 -6.98 -9.87 -0.89
C LYS A 29 -7.43 -9.62 0.55
N TYR A 30 -6.89 -8.58 1.21
CA TYR A 30 -7.24 -8.28 2.60
C TYR A 30 -8.54 -7.49 2.73
N PHE A 31 -8.91 -6.71 1.71
CA PHE A 31 -10.25 -6.13 1.60
C PHE A 31 -11.32 -7.21 1.47
N ASP A 32 -11.08 -8.25 0.65
CA ASP A 32 -11.98 -9.39 0.54
C ASP A 32 -12.14 -10.14 1.88
N TYR A 33 -11.04 -10.32 2.64
CA TYR A 33 -11.10 -10.94 3.96
C TYR A 33 -11.93 -10.16 4.97
N GLN A 34 -11.80 -8.83 4.96
CA GLN A 34 -12.60 -7.94 5.81
C GLN A 34 -14.07 -7.98 5.39
N GLN A 35 -14.36 -7.90 4.08
CA GLN A 35 -15.72 -7.95 3.55
C GLN A 35 -16.43 -9.28 3.85
N ALA A 36 -15.69 -10.40 3.83
CA ALA A 36 -16.21 -11.72 4.17
C ALA A 36 -16.43 -11.93 5.69
N GLY A 37 -16.02 -10.99 6.55
CA GLY A 37 -16.08 -11.14 8.01
C GLY A 37 -15.28 -12.34 8.52
N SER A 38 -14.25 -12.73 7.77
CA SER A 38 -13.50 -13.97 7.99
C SER A 38 -12.14 -13.73 8.66
N GLY A 39 -11.89 -12.48 9.10
CA GLY A 39 -10.67 -12.00 9.76
C GLY A 39 -9.41 -12.73 9.31
N GLY A 40 -8.71 -12.20 8.30
CA GLY A 40 -7.54 -12.85 7.72
C GLY A 40 -6.59 -13.39 8.79
N LYS A 41 -6.55 -14.72 8.97
CA LYS A 41 -5.92 -15.37 10.13
C LYS A 41 -4.42 -15.08 10.28
N THR A 42 -3.78 -14.65 9.21
CA THR A 42 -2.35 -14.36 9.15
C THR A 42 -2.14 -13.01 8.49
N GLN A 43 -1.27 -12.18 9.07
CA GLN A 43 -0.81 -10.93 8.47
C GLN A 43 0.06 -11.20 7.23
N ALA A 44 0.00 -10.32 6.23
CA ALA A 44 0.95 -10.34 5.12
C ALA A 44 2.14 -9.45 5.46
N VAL A 45 3.33 -9.90 5.10
CA VAL A 45 4.58 -9.16 5.24
C VAL A 45 5.19 -8.99 3.86
N ILE A 46 5.46 -7.74 3.48
CA ILE A 46 5.98 -7.36 2.17
C ILE A 46 7.25 -6.55 2.38
N ASN A 47 8.40 -7.16 2.08
CA ASN A 47 9.69 -6.48 2.09
C ASN A 47 9.87 -5.80 0.74
N TYR A 48 9.41 -4.55 0.62
CA TYR A 48 9.40 -3.82 -0.65
C TYR A 48 10.71 -3.07 -0.94
N ARG A 49 11.58 -2.95 0.07
CA ARG A 49 12.98 -2.51 0.00
C ARG A 49 13.81 -3.42 0.93
N GLU A 50 15.14 -3.31 0.86
CA GLU A 50 16.06 -4.13 1.66
C GLU A 50 15.83 -3.97 3.18
N ASP A 51 15.64 -2.73 3.64
CA ASP A 51 15.49 -2.41 5.08
C ASP A 51 14.08 -1.93 5.46
N GLU A 52 13.10 -2.05 4.56
CA GLU A 52 11.74 -1.58 4.81
C GLU A 52 10.69 -2.65 4.51
N SER A 53 9.69 -2.72 5.37
CA SER A 53 8.64 -3.72 5.32
C SER A 53 7.25 -3.10 5.45
N MET A 54 6.27 -3.68 4.80
CA MET A 54 4.86 -3.35 4.94
C MET A 54 4.11 -4.55 5.49
N TYR A 55 3.26 -4.31 6.50
CA TYR A 55 2.42 -5.31 7.12
C TYR A 55 0.96 -5.01 6.81
N VAL A 56 0.19 -6.01 6.36
CA VAL A 56 -1.24 -5.86 6.06
C VAL A 56 -2.02 -6.90 6.84
N GLN A 57 -3.02 -6.46 7.59
CA GLN A 57 -3.90 -7.31 8.38
C GLN A 57 -5.35 -6.87 8.24
N ALA A 58 -6.27 -7.82 8.16
CA ALA A 58 -7.70 -7.58 8.15
C ALA A 58 -8.32 -8.12 9.43
N THR A 59 -9.08 -7.28 10.13
CA THR A 59 -10.03 -7.66 11.17
C THR A 59 -11.44 -7.58 10.59
N ASP A 60 -12.45 -7.88 11.39
CA ASP A 60 -13.84 -7.88 10.90
C ASP A 60 -14.34 -6.46 10.57
N ASP A 61 -13.83 -5.45 11.25
CA ASP A 61 -14.25 -4.04 11.13
C ASP A 61 -13.33 -3.17 10.27
N ARG A 62 -12.07 -3.57 10.06
CA ARG A 62 -11.07 -2.75 9.38
C ARG A 62 -9.96 -3.55 8.72
N VAL A 63 -9.24 -2.89 7.81
CA VAL A 63 -7.94 -3.33 7.34
C VAL A 63 -6.88 -2.37 7.85
N THR A 64 -5.87 -2.91 8.50
CA THR A 64 -4.74 -2.16 9.06
C THR A 64 -3.50 -2.41 8.22
N VAL A 65 -2.81 -1.33 7.86
CA VAL A 65 -1.58 -1.35 7.09
C VAL A 65 -0.51 -0.62 7.89
N VAL A 66 0.60 -1.28 8.17
CA VAL A 66 1.73 -0.70 8.90
C VAL A 66 2.93 -0.63 7.96
N PHE A 67 3.50 0.56 7.81
CA PHE A 67 4.75 0.77 7.07
C PHE A 67 5.90 0.89 8.07
N SER A 68 6.86 0.00 7.97
CA SER A 68 8.13 0.05 8.70
C SER A 68 9.19 0.65 7.78
N THR A 69 9.36 1.97 7.87
CA THR A 69 10.30 2.73 7.05
C THR A 69 11.53 3.11 7.88
N VAL A 70 12.70 3.17 7.24
CA VAL A 70 13.94 3.60 7.89
C VAL A 70 14.35 4.96 7.33
N PHE A 71 14.56 5.93 8.22
CA PHE A 71 15.19 7.22 7.88
C PHE A 71 16.68 7.11 8.16
N ARG A 72 17.51 7.32 7.12
CA ARG A 72 18.98 7.15 7.22
C ARG A 72 19.68 8.41 7.72
N ASP A 73 19.16 9.59 7.36
CA ASP A 73 19.73 10.87 7.75
C ASP A 73 19.03 11.41 9.01
N ASP A 74 19.80 11.96 9.95
CA ASP A 74 19.27 12.47 11.22
C ASP A 74 18.26 13.62 11.01
N ASP A 75 18.49 14.46 10.00
CA ASP A 75 17.58 15.54 9.63
C ASP A 75 16.23 15.00 9.12
N ASP A 76 16.24 13.91 8.34
CA ASP A 76 15.03 13.25 7.83
C ASP A 76 14.19 12.65 8.96
N VAL A 77 14.83 12.18 10.03
CA VAL A 77 14.12 11.69 11.23
C VAL A 77 13.32 12.82 11.86
N ILE A 78 13.90 14.03 11.98
CA ILE A 78 13.24 15.18 12.58
C ILE A 78 12.11 15.69 11.68
N ILE A 79 12.38 15.85 10.39
CA ILE A 79 11.38 16.27 9.40
C ILE A 79 10.23 15.26 9.37
N GLY A 80 10.54 13.96 9.29
CA GLY A 80 9.57 12.87 9.30
C GLY A 80 8.66 12.90 10.53
N LYS A 81 9.22 13.12 11.72
CA LYS A 81 8.43 13.27 12.97
C LYS A 81 7.45 14.44 12.89
N VAL A 82 7.88 15.59 12.39
CA VAL A 82 7.00 16.77 12.23
C VAL A 82 5.87 16.47 11.25
N PHE A 83 6.17 15.88 10.09
CA PHE A 83 5.15 15.51 9.10
C PHE A 83 4.11 14.54 9.66
N MET A 84 4.57 13.50 10.37
CA MET A 84 3.67 12.52 10.98
C MET A 84 2.79 13.17 12.05
N GLN A 85 3.34 14.07 12.88
CA GLN A 85 2.55 14.78 13.88
C GLN A 85 1.53 15.75 13.27
N VAL A 86 1.90 16.46 12.20
CA VAL A 86 1.01 17.42 11.51
C VAL A 86 -0.17 16.71 10.85
N GLN A 87 0.06 15.57 10.18
CA GLN A 87 -1.01 14.76 9.58
C GLN A 87 -2.05 14.34 10.62
N PHE A 88 -1.62 13.94 11.82
CA PHE A 88 -2.54 13.58 12.91
C PHE A 88 -3.32 14.77 13.48
N ARG A 89 -2.81 15.99 13.34
CA ARG A 89 -3.43 17.20 13.89
C ARG A 89 -4.42 17.88 12.95
N LEU A 90 -4.32 17.64 11.64
CA LEU A 90 -5.28 18.10 10.63
C LEU A 90 -6.45 17.12 10.40
N ALA A 91 -6.31 15.88 10.87
CA ALA A 91 -7.34 14.84 10.79
C ALA A 91 -8.28 14.79 12.02
N LEU A 92 -8.12 15.72 12.97
CA LEU A 92 -8.97 15.96 14.16
C LEU A 92 -9.50 17.39 14.12
#